data_AF-A0A3C0WWM9-F1
#
_entry.id   AF-A0A3C0WWM9-F1
#
_cell.length_a   1.000
_cell.length_b   1.000
_cell.length_c   1.000
_cell.angle_alpha   90.00
_cell.angle_beta   90.00
_cell.angle_gamma   90.00
#
_symmetry.space_group_name_H-M   'P 1'
#
loop_
_entity.id
_entity.type
_entity.pdbx_description
1 polymer ?
#
loop_
_entity_poly.entity_id
_entity_poly.type
_entity_poly.pdbx_seq_one_letter_code
_entity_poly.pdbx_strand_id
1 'polypeptide(L)' 'MASASDYLEFVLEQLRKLEGITYIKMMGEYLLYYKGKIFGGIYNNRLLVKDMPYPRSLMLYVKHELSYDKYPTL' A
#
# COMPACT_ATOMS: atom_id res chain seq x y z
N MET A 1 7.06 8.94 -8.14
CA MET A 1 8.02 9.62 -7.25
C MET A 1 8.22 8.72 -6.07
N ALA A 2 9.47 8.38 -5.72
CA ALA A 2 9.73 7.50 -4.59
C ALA A 2 9.02 7.99 -3.32
N SER A 3 8.37 7.07 -2.61
CA SER A 3 7.75 7.39 -1.34
C SER A 3 8.79 7.64 -0.24
N ALA A 4 8.47 8.57 0.65
CA ALA A 4 9.30 8.89 1.80
C ALA A 4 9.29 7.75 2.82
N SER A 5 10.45 7.46 3.42
CA SER A 5 10.55 6.51 4.53
C SER A 5 9.64 6.90 5.69
N ASP A 6 9.51 8.20 5.97
CA ASP A 6 8.72 8.70 7.10
C ASP A 6 7.22 8.40 6.93
N TYR A 7 6.74 8.34 5.67
CA TYR A 7 5.37 7.93 5.39
C TYR A 7 5.17 6.42 5.59
N LEU A 8 6.18 5.60 5.25
CA LEU A 8 6.17 4.17 5.60
C LEU A 8 6.07 4.00 7.13
N GLU A 9 6.95 4.65 7.89
CA GLU A 9 6.95 4.55 9.36
C GLU A 9 5.62 5.02 9.95
N PHE A 10 5.06 6.11 9.44
CA PHE A 10 3.72 6.56 9.83
C PHE A 10 2.65 5.48 9.62
N VAL A 11 2.65 4.82 8.46
CA VAL A 11 1.70 3.72 8.15
C VAL A 11 1.93 2.52 9.08
N LEU A 12 3.18 2.11 9.31
CA LEU A 12 3.51 0.99 10.18
C LEU A 12 3.07 1.25 11.63
N GLU A 13 3.25 2.47 12.13
CA GLU A 13 2.78 2.88 13.45
C GLU A 13 1.27 2.77 13.61
N GLN A 14 0.48 3.08 12.56
CA GLN A 14 -0.98 2.89 12.61
C GLN A 14 -1.36 1.40 12.68
N LEU A 15 -0.52 0.52 12.11
CA LEU A 15 -0.74 -0.92 12.06
C LEU A 15 -0.10 -1.67 13.24
N ARG A 16 0.51 -0.98 14.21
CA ARG A 16 1.31 -1.58 15.30
C ARG A 16 0.61 -2.64 16.16
N LYS A 17 -0.73 -2.67 16.17
CA LYS A 17 -1.52 -3.69 16.89
C LYS A 17 -1.61 -5.02 16.14
N LEU A 18 -1.20 -5.06 14.86
CA LEU A 18 -1.19 -6.25 14.03
C LEU A 18 0.19 -6.89 14.07
N GLU A 19 0.26 -8.15 14.49
CA GLU A 19 1.49 -8.94 14.40
C GLU A 19 1.73 -9.46 12.98
N GLY A 20 2.99 -9.49 12.56
CA GLY A 20 3.38 -10.06 11.26
C GLY A 20 3.17 -9.12 10.07
N ILE A 21 3.18 -7.81 10.30
CA ILE A 21 3.33 -6.81 9.23
C ILE A 21 4.80 -6.78 8.78
N THR A 22 5.02 -6.95 7.48
CA THR A 22 6.34 -6.82 6.86
C THR A 22 6.23 -6.02 5.56
N TYR A 23 7.35 -5.56 5.03
CA TYR A 23 7.40 -4.85 3.76
C TYR A 23 8.64 -5.18 2.95
N ILE A 24 8.56 -4.92 1.64
CA ILE A 24 9.74 -4.89 0.77
C ILE A 24 9.77 -3.57 0.01
N LYS A 25 10.97 -3.01 -0.18
CA LYS A 25 11.18 -1.79 -0.96
C LYS A 25 11.48 -2.16 -2.41
N MET A 26 10.70 -1.64 -3.36
CA MET A 26 10.88 -1.87 -4.80
C MET A 26 10.68 -0.58 -5.58
N MET A 27 11.68 -0.19 -6.40
CA MET A 27 11.63 1.02 -7.25
C MET A 27 11.27 2.31 -6.50
N GLY A 28 11.73 2.46 -5.24
CA GLY A 28 11.44 3.64 -4.41
C GLY A 28 10.07 3.61 -3.71
N GLU A 29 9.29 2.55 -3.91
CA GLU A 29 7.99 2.33 -3.28
C GLU A 29 8.04 1.14 -2.31
N TYR A 30 6.96 0.88 -1.59
CA TYR A 30 6.88 -0.19 -0.59
C TYR A 30 5.70 -1.13 -0.86
N LEU A 31 5.95 -2.44 -0.92
CA LEU A 31 4.90 -3.45 -0.89
C LEU A 31 4.69 -3.90 0.55
N LEU A 32 3.44 -3.96 0.99
CA LEU A 32 3.07 -4.29 2.36
C LEU A 32 2.45 -5.69 2.45
N TYR A 33 2.93 -6.45 3.43
CA TYR A 33 2.55 -7.83 3.70
C TYR A 33 1.98 -7.98 5.11
N TYR A 34 0.96 -8.82 5.24
CA TYR A 34 0.40 -9.26 6.52
C TYR A 34 0.45 -10.78 6.54
N LYS A 35 1.19 -11.35 7.51
CA LYS A 35 1.39 -12.80 7.65
C LYS A 35 1.82 -13.47 6.34
N GLY A 36 2.78 -12.84 5.65
CA GLY A 36 3.33 -13.34 4.39
C GLY A 36 2.46 -13.13 3.15
N LYS A 37 1.30 -12.46 3.26
CA LYS A 37 0.42 -12.16 2.11
C LYS A 37 0.40 -10.67 1.81
N ILE A 38 0.57 -10.31 0.53
CA ILE A 38 0.44 -8.92 0.08
C ILE A 38 -1.00 -8.42 0.28
N PHE A 39 -1.14 -7.31 0.99
CA PHE A 39 -2.45 -6.66 1.20
C PHE A 39 -2.52 -5.26 0.57
N GLY A 40 -1.37 -4.65 0.29
CA GLY A 40 -1.32 -3.30 -0.27
C GLY A 40 0.11 -2.84 -0.56
N GLY A 41 0.25 -1.55 -0.79
CA GLY A 41 1.53 -0.89 -1.00
C GLY A 41 1.43 0.61 -0.79
N ILE A 42 2.58 1.25 -0.67
CA ILE A 42 2.73 2.69 -0.59
C ILE A 42 3.28 3.17 -1.91
N TYR A 43 2.56 4.09 -2.57
CA TYR A 43 2.90 4.64 -3.88
C TYR A 43 2.68 6.15 -3.93
N ASN A 44 3.69 6.94 -4.31
CA ASN A 44 3.60 8.40 -4.31
C ASN A 44 3.07 8.95 -2.95
N ASN A 45 3.56 8.42 -1.82
CA ASN A 45 3.06 8.75 -0.46
C ASN A 45 1.56 8.51 -0.24
N ARG A 46 0.98 7.49 -0.88
CA ARG A 46 -0.40 7.04 -0.66
C ARG A 46 -0.43 5.57 -0.31
N LEU A 47 -1.18 5.21 0.72
CA LEU A 47 -1.51 3.81 1.01
C LEU A 47 -2.59 3.32 0.05
N LEU A 48 -2.26 2.35 -0.79
CA LEU A 48 -3.20 1.65 -1.67
C LEU A 48 -3.39 0.22 -1.17
N VAL A 49 -4.64 -0.21 -1.04
CA VAL A 49 -5.01 -1.58 -0.66
C VAL A 49 -5.35 -2.36 -1.91
N LYS A 50 -4.98 -3.65 -1.93
CA LYS A 50 -5.34 -4.54 -3.02
C LYS A 50 -6.86 -4.58 -3.20
N ASP A 51 -7.30 -4.30 -4.42
CA ASP A 51 -8.71 -4.38 -4.76
C ASP A 51 -9.21 -5.84 -4.72
N MET A 52 -10.12 -6.12 -3.80
CA MET A 52 -10.67 -7.46 -3.55
C MET A 52 -12.09 -7.32 -2.98
N PRO A 53 -13.01 -8.29 -3.22
CA PRO A 53 -14.41 -8.15 -2.81
C PRO A 53 -14.63 -7.83 -1.32
N TYR A 54 -13.84 -8.44 -0.44
CA TYR A 54 -14.00 -8.28 1.01
C TYR A 54 -13.58 -6.89 1.53
N PRO A 55 -12.37 -6.35 1.26
CA PRO A 55 -12.06 -4.95 1.58
C PRO A 55 -13.07 -3.97 0.99
N ARG A 56 -13.53 -4.21 -0.25
CA ARG A 56 -14.52 -3.37 -0.92
C ARG A 56 -15.85 -3.30 -0.17
N SER A 57 -16.31 -4.41 0.42
CA SER A 57 -17.55 -4.43 1.21
C SER A 57 -17.41 -3.75 2.58
N LEU A 58 -16.19 -3.52 3.07
CA LEU A 58 -15.93 -2.85 4.35
C LEU A 58 -15.79 -1.33 4.21
N MET A 59 -15.66 -0.81 2.99
CA MET A 59 -15.45 0.61 2.73
C MET A 59 -16.76 1.31 2.35
N LEU A 60 -17.08 2.41 3.03
CA LEU A 60 -18.25 3.26 2.71
C LEU A 60 -18.11 3.95 1.35
N TYR A 61 -16.88 4.24 0.94
CA TYR A 61 -16.55 4.86 -0.33
C TYR A 61 -15.22 4.30 -0.83
N VAL A 62 -15.18 3.91 -2.10
CA VAL A 62 -13.99 3.33 -2.74
C VAL A 62 -13.57 4.23 -3.88
N LYS A 63 -12.36 4.80 -3.78
CA LYS A 63 -11.70 5.49 -4.87
C LYS A 63 -10.68 4.53 -5.50
N HIS A 64 -10.84 4.24 -6.78
CA HIS A 64 -9.85 3.49 -7.53
C HIS A 64 -8.77 4.45 -8.05
N GLU A 65 -7.52 4.16 -7.72
CA GLU A 65 -6.35 4.91 -8.17
C GLU A 65 -5.29 3.95 -8.69
N LEU A 66 -4.57 4.35 -9.74
CA LEU A 66 -3.42 3.61 -10.22
C LEU A 66 -2.22 3.84 -9.28
N SER A 67 -1.42 2.80 -9.09
CA SER A 67 -0.17 2.85 -8.32
C SER A 67 0.83 3.86 -8.91
N TYR A 68 0.92 3.94 -10.24
CA TYR A 68 1.76 4.89 -10.97
C TYR A 68 0.93 5.68 -12.00
N ASP A 69 1.29 6.95 -12.21
CA ASP A 69 0.70 7.80 -13.24
C ASP A 69 1.15 7.35 -14.63
N LYS A 70 0.41 6.38 -15.21
CA LYS A 70 0.60 5.78 -16.54
C LYS A 70 2.01 5.23 -16.82
N TYR A 71 2.09 3.94 -17.15
CA TYR A 71 3.28 3.45 -17.85
C TYR A 71 3.42 4.26 -19.15
N PRO A 72 4.63 4.71 -19.55
CA PRO A 72 4.81 5.22 -20.89
C PRO A 72 4.31 4.13 -21.85
N THR A 73 3.25 4.43 -22.59
CA THR A 73 2.85 3.62 -23.73
C THR A 73 4.06 3.59 -24.66
N LEU A 74 4.62 2.40 -24.86
CA LEU A 74 5.63 2.11 -25.88
C LEU A 74 5.09 2.44 -27.27
#